data_AF-A0A8T0PX53-F1
#
_entry.id   AF-A0A8T0PX53-F1
#
_cell.length_a   1.000
_cell.length_b   1.000
_cell.length_c   1.000
_cell.angle_alpha   90.00
_cell.angle_beta   90.00
_cell.angle_gamma   90.00
#
_symmetry.space_group_name_H-M   'P 1'
#
loop_
_entity.id
_entity.type
_entity.pdbx_description
1 polymer ?
#
loop_
_entity_poly.entity_id
_entity_poly.type
_entity_poly.pdbx_seq_one_letter_code
_entity_poly.pdbx_strand_id
1 'polypeptide(L)'
;MVDKYLEWPEIHVDPKWKEDWFYIGNPSSLPEFSLMPPMYFREWVLMNSASSEDQVEELLGLIFYLREMKVTAASVVFNWKQRQIQPLEKRKNFGFQYEGTEDSSRFSTEPVERVQGLRIIRSIFPDQLNVPYVPTVFRSSNPPSQVDVGVFKSDPPIPSSIEAKN
;
A
#
# COMPACT_ATOMS: atom_id res chain seq x y z
N MET A 1 -4.99 19.57 -15.57
CA MET A 1 -5.26 18.18 -15.09
C MET A 1 -3.99 17.40 -14.72
N VAL A 2 -2.79 17.94 -14.96
CA VAL A 2 -1.50 17.25 -14.69
C VAL A 2 -1.17 17.15 -13.19
N ASP A 3 -1.64 18.08 -12.35
CA ASP A 3 -1.23 18.13 -10.93
C ASP A 3 -1.95 17.12 -9.99
N LYS A 4 -3.01 16.45 -10.48
CA LYS A 4 -3.81 15.52 -9.65
C LYS A 4 -3.22 14.11 -9.61
N TYR A 5 -2.60 13.66 -10.69
CA TYR A 5 -2.06 12.31 -10.80
C TYR A 5 -0.62 12.25 -10.28
N LEU A 6 -0.21 11.08 -9.77
CA LEU A 6 1.17 10.84 -9.40
C LEU A 6 1.98 10.57 -10.67
N GLU A 7 3.07 11.31 -10.84
CA GLU A 7 4.06 10.95 -11.85
C GLU A 7 4.73 9.64 -11.45
N TRP A 8 4.95 8.75 -12.41
CA TRP A 8 5.76 7.55 -12.20
C TRP A 8 7.22 7.90 -12.49
N PRO A 9 8.07 8.12 -11.47
CA PRO A 9 9.47 8.40 -11.70
C PRO A 9 10.18 7.13 -12.18
N GLU A 10 11.35 7.29 -12.79
CA GLU A 10 12.26 6.18 -13.01
C GLU A 10 12.79 5.72 -11.64
N ILE A 11 12.34 4.54 -11.19
CA ILE A 11 12.70 4.00 -9.86
C ILE A 11 13.92 3.11 -10.05
N HIS A 12 15.03 3.42 -9.37
CA HIS A 12 16.13 2.47 -9.24
C HIS A 12 15.78 1.42 -8.19
N VAL A 13 15.78 0.15 -8.57
CA VAL A 13 15.55 -0.97 -7.63
C VAL A 13 16.82 -1.81 -7.56
N ASP A 14 17.38 -1.90 -6.36
CA ASP A 14 18.54 -2.75 -6.08
C ASP A 14 18.18 -4.21 -6.40
N PRO A 15 18.99 -4.96 -7.16
CA PRO A 15 18.76 -6.39 -7.40
C PRO A 15 18.54 -7.24 -6.13
N LYS A 16 19.03 -6.77 -4.98
CA LYS A 16 18.86 -7.39 -3.65
C LYS A 16 17.68 -6.85 -2.84
N TRP A 17 16.81 -6.02 -3.42
CA TRP A 17 15.66 -5.40 -2.74
C TRP A 17 14.81 -6.39 -1.92
N LYS A 18 14.74 -7.67 -2.34
CA LYS A 18 14.04 -8.74 -1.64
C LYS A 18 14.59 -9.00 -0.23
N GLU A 19 15.89 -8.84 -0.03
CA GLU A 19 16.54 -8.99 1.28
C GLU A 19 16.31 -7.74 2.15
N ASP A 20 16.26 -6.55 1.53
CA ASP A 20 16.11 -5.28 2.23
C ASP A 20 14.67 -4.97 2.66
N TRP A 21 13.69 -5.41 1.86
CA TRP A 21 12.28 -5.06 2.07
C TRP A 21 11.54 -6.04 2.97
N PHE A 22 12.06 -7.26 3.14
CA PHE A 22 11.42 -8.31 3.93
C PHE A 22 12.28 -8.70 5.13
N TYR A 23 11.76 -8.47 6.33
CA TYR A 23 12.43 -8.80 7.60
C TYR A 23 12.47 -10.31 7.91
N ILE A 24 11.75 -11.13 7.13
CA ILE A 24 11.67 -12.58 7.28
C ILE A 24 11.86 -13.19 5.88
N GLY A 25 12.58 -14.31 5.79
CA GLY A 25 12.68 -15.08 4.55
C GLY A 25 11.27 -15.48 4.06
N ASN A 26 10.92 -15.06 2.85
CA ASN A 26 9.61 -15.36 2.27
C ASN A 26 9.50 -16.87 1.97
N PRO A 27 8.45 -17.57 2.43
CA PRO A 27 8.25 -19.00 2.13
C PRO A 27 7.91 -19.31 0.65
N SER A 28 7.60 -18.29 -0.17
CA SER A 28 7.17 -18.45 -1.57
C SER A 28 8.03 -17.61 -2.54
N SER A 29 8.17 -18.04 -3.79
CA SER A 29 8.82 -17.24 -4.84
C SER A 29 7.98 -16.00 -5.16
N LEU A 30 8.53 -14.81 -4.87
CA LEU A 30 7.93 -13.54 -5.29
C LEU A 30 7.83 -13.47 -6.82
N PRO A 31 6.75 -12.90 -7.37
CA PRO A 31 6.68 -12.63 -8.80
C PRO A 31 7.87 -11.77 -9.24
N GLU A 32 8.28 -11.94 -10.49
CA GLU A 32 9.37 -11.16 -11.06
C GLU A 32 8.98 -9.67 -11.07
N PHE A 33 9.84 -8.86 -10.46
CA PHE A 33 9.62 -7.42 -10.40
C PHE A 33 10.05 -6.79 -11.72
N SER A 34 9.17 -5.99 -12.32
CA SER A 34 9.45 -5.25 -13.54
C SER A 34 9.60 -3.77 -13.24
N LEU A 35 10.67 -3.17 -13.76
CA LEU A 35 10.90 -1.72 -13.75
C LEU A 35 10.13 -0.99 -14.85
N MET A 36 9.45 -1.73 -15.72
CA MET A 36 8.67 -1.13 -16.80
C MET A 36 7.48 -0.35 -16.24
N PRO A 37 7.08 0.74 -16.92
CA PRO A 37 5.83 1.41 -16.59
C PRO A 37 4.67 0.42 -16.53
N PRO A 38 3.68 0.65 -15.65
CA PRO A 38 2.51 -0.21 -15.59
C PRO A 38 1.88 -0.36 -16.97
N MET A 39 1.73 -1.61 -17.42
CA MET A 39 1.10 -1.91 -18.69
C MET A 39 -0.39 -1.60 -18.59
N TYR A 40 -0.88 -0.76 -19.49
CA TYR A 40 -2.29 -0.43 -19.59
C TYR A 40 -3.09 -1.70 -19.99
N PHE A 41 -4.02 -2.11 -19.13
CA PHE A 41 -4.93 -3.22 -19.38
C PHE A 41 -6.31 -2.66 -19.77
N ARG A 42 -6.89 -3.13 -20.89
CA ARG A 42 -8.12 -2.55 -21.48
C ARG A 42 -9.31 -2.68 -20.52
N GLU A 43 -9.31 -3.72 -19.71
CA GLU A 43 -10.30 -4.09 -18.70
C GLU A 43 -10.38 -3.04 -17.59
N TRP A 44 -9.30 -2.33 -17.28
CA TRP A 44 -9.30 -1.24 -16.28
C TRP A 44 -10.17 -0.06 -16.69
N VAL A 45 -10.36 0.15 -18.01
CA VAL A 45 -11.18 1.24 -18.54
C VAL A 45 -12.59 0.78 -18.89
N LEU A 46 -12.77 -0.48 -19.31
CA LEU A 46 -14.11 -1.01 -19.61
C LEU A 46 -14.96 -1.24 -18.36
N MET A 47 -14.34 -1.41 -17.19
CA MET A 47 -15.03 -1.58 -15.90
C MET A 47 -15.38 -0.24 -15.22
N ASN A 48 -15.07 0.91 -15.84
CA ASN A 48 -15.41 2.22 -15.31
C ASN A 48 -16.88 2.56 -15.62
N SER A 49 -17.73 2.52 -14.59
CA SER A 49 -19.10 3.06 -14.64
C SER A 49 -19.09 4.56 -14.35
N ALA A 50 -20.19 5.28 -14.62
CA ALA A 50 -20.33 6.68 -14.21
C ALA A 50 -20.15 6.88 -12.69
N SER A 51 -20.56 5.90 -11.87
CA SER A 51 -20.30 5.90 -10.41
C SER A 51 -18.82 5.70 -10.04
N SER A 52 -18.00 5.21 -10.97
CA SER A 52 -16.56 5.04 -10.77
C SER A 52 -15.80 6.36 -10.95
N GLU A 53 -16.31 7.29 -11.76
CA GLU A 53 -15.70 8.63 -11.93
C GLU A 53 -15.75 9.46 -10.65
N ASP A 54 -16.89 9.47 -9.95
CA ASP A 54 -17.04 10.18 -8.67
C ASP A 54 -16.05 9.66 -7.61
N GLN A 55 -15.84 8.34 -7.58
CA GLN A 55 -14.88 7.68 -6.67
C GLN A 55 -13.43 8.03 -7.02
N VAL A 56 -13.11 8.09 -8.32
CA VAL A 56 -11.79 8.50 -8.78
C VAL A 56 -11.52 9.95 -8.36
N GLU A 57 -12.48 10.85 -8.50
CA GLU A 57 -12.32 12.24 -8.06
C GLU A 57 -12.20 12.37 -6.54
N GLU A 58 -12.97 11.61 -5.74
CA GLU A 58 -12.81 11.55 -4.28
C GLU A 58 -11.40 11.08 -3.89
N LEU A 59 -10.92 10.00 -4.54
CA LEU A 59 -9.60 9.44 -4.28
C LEU A 59 -8.48 10.41 -4.67
N LEU A 60 -8.59 11.08 -5.82
CA LEU A 60 -7.64 12.11 -6.26
C LEU A 60 -7.61 13.29 -5.27
N GLY A 61 -8.78 13.71 -4.78
CA GLY A 61 -8.89 14.72 -3.74
C GLY A 61 -8.19 14.31 -2.44
N LEU A 62 -8.37 13.06 -2.01
CA LEU A 62 -7.71 12.51 -0.83
C LEU A 62 -6.18 12.43 -1.02
N ILE A 63 -5.71 11.95 -2.18
CA ILE A 63 -4.27 11.89 -2.50
C ILE A 63 -3.67 13.29 -2.46
N PHE A 64 -4.33 14.27 -3.07
CA PHE A 64 -3.89 15.66 -3.07
C PHE A 64 -3.78 16.21 -1.62
N TYR A 65 -4.83 16.01 -0.81
CA TYR A 65 -4.82 16.42 0.59
C TYR A 65 -3.67 15.77 1.40
N LEU A 66 -3.45 14.47 1.22
CA LEU A 66 -2.37 13.76 1.91
C LEU A 66 -0.97 14.25 1.47
N ARG A 67 -0.79 14.62 0.20
CA ARG A 67 0.45 15.24 -0.30
C ARG A 67 0.71 16.60 0.34
N GLU A 68 -0.33 17.44 0.44
CA GLU A 68 -0.23 18.74 1.10
C GLU A 68 0.17 18.60 2.57
N MET A 69 -0.36 17.57 3.24
CA MET A 69 0.00 17.21 4.63
C MET A 69 1.37 16.51 4.77
N LYS A 70 2.16 16.43 3.69
CA LYS A 70 3.50 15.82 3.67
C LYS A 70 3.51 14.35 4.11
N VAL A 71 2.46 13.61 3.78
CA VAL A 71 2.46 12.15 3.92
C VAL A 71 3.45 11.57 2.91
N THR A 72 4.40 10.76 3.41
CA THR A 72 5.46 10.15 2.58
C THR A 72 5.51 8.64 2.78
N ALA A 73 6.40 7.96 2.07
CA ALA A 73 6.66 6.54 2.25
C ALA A 73 6.97 6.19 3.72
N ALA A 74 7.75 7.01 4.44
CA ALA A 74 7.99 6.77 5.87
C ALA A 74 6.73 6.86 6.71
N SER A 75 5.78 7.76 6.41
CA SER A 75 4.49 7.82 7.11
C SER A 75 3.73 6.51 6.98
N VAL A 76 3.75 5.92 5.78
CA VAL A 76 3.08 4.64 5.49
C VAL A 76 3.78 3.49 6.22
N VAL A 77 5.11 3.38 6.10
CA VAL A 77 5.90 2.34 6.78
C VAL A 77 5.80 2.46 8.30
N PHE A 78 5.80 3.69 8.82
CA PHE A 78 5.67 3.93 10.26
C PHE A 78 4.31 3.47 10.76
N ASN A 79 3.22 3.79 10.05
CA ASN A 79 1.89 3.29 10.38
C ASN A 79 1.82 1.75 10.35
N TRP A 80 2.38 1.08 9.34
CA TRP A 80 2.44 -0.39 9.33
C TRP A 80 3.22 -0.95 10.51
N LYS A 81 4.35 -0.34 10.85
CA LYS A 81 5.16 -0.77 12.00
C LYS A 81 4.40 -0.57 13.31
N GLN A 82 3.74 0.57 13.50
CA GLN A 82 2.90 0.83 14.68
C GLN A 82 1.76 -0.17 14.80
N ARG A 83 1.15 -0.55 13.68
CA ARG A 83 0.08 -1.56 13.64
C ARG A 83 0.58 -2.99 13.81
N GLN A 84 1.88 -3.24 13.74
CA GLN A 84 2.48 -4.58 13.70
C GLN A 84 1.95 -5.44 12.54
N ILE A 85 1.69 -4.80 11.39
CA ILE A 85 1.17 -5.49 10.21
C ILE A 85 2.27 -5.62 9.17
N GLN A 86 2.42 -6.82 8.61
CA GLN A 86 3.26 -7.02 7.43
C GLN A 86 2.49 -6.60 6.14
N PRO A 87 3.08 -5.75 5.27
CA PRO A 87 2.40 -5.27 4.07
C PRO A 87 1.96 -6.37 3.10
N LEU A 88 2.77 -7.42 2.96
CA LEU A 88 2.60 -8.49 1.96
C LEU A 88 2.14 -9.83 2.55
N GLU A 89 1.80 -9.84 3.84
CA GLU A 89 1.21 -11.02 4.47
C GLU A 89 -0.30 -11.09 4.19
N LYS A 90 -0.81 -12.30 3.99
CA LYS A 90 -2.24 -12.53 3.76
C LYS A 90 -3.03 -12.10 4.99
N ARG A 91 -3.93 -11.13 4.82
CA ARG A 91 -4.81 -10.65 5.90
C ARG A 91 -6.16 -11.33 5.84
N LYS A 92 -6.75 -11.56 7.02
CA LYS A 92 -8.12 -12.09 7.14
C LYS A 92 -9.16 -11.05 6.73
N ASN A 93 -8.91 -9.78 7.10
CA ASN A 93 -9.79 -8.65 6.90
C ASN A 93 -9.13 -7.58 6.02
N PHE A 94 -9.92 -6.66 5.47
CA PHE A 94 -9.38 -5.51 4.74
C PHE A 94 -8.57 -4.59 5.66
N GLY A 95 -7.61 -3.85 5.11
CA GLY A 95 -6.73 -2.98 5.91
C GLY A 95 -7.45 -1.88 6.70
N PHE A 96 -8.62 -1.42 6.23
CA PHE A 96 -9.46 -0.46 6.94
C PHE A 96 -10.30 -1.10 8.05
N GLN A 97 -10.37 -2.42 8.15
CA GLN A 97 -11.07 -3.13 9.24
C GLN A 97 -10.15 -3.39 10.43
N TYR A 98 -9.04 -2.67 10.54
CA TYR A 98 -8.07 -2.85 11.60
C TYR A 98 -8.69 -2.68 13.00
N GLU A 99 -8.59 -3.70 13.84
CA GLU A 99 -9.25 -3.77 15.15
C GLU A 99 -8.40 -3.23 16.32
N GLY A 100 -7.18 -2.74 16.05
CA GLY A 100 -6.29 -2.26 17.11
C GLY A 100 -5.44 -3.40 17.66
N THR A 101 -5.39 -3.59 18.98
CA THR A 101 -4.60 -4.65 19.63
C THR A 101 -5.17 -6.05 19.44
N GLU A 102 -6.48 -6.14 19.23
CA GLU A 102 -7.21 -7.40 19.05
C GLU A 102 -7.13 -7.96 17.62
N ASP A 103 -6.50 -7.23 16.70
CA ASP A 103 -6.44 -7.65 15.30
C ASP A 103 -5.53 -8.87 15.13
N SER A 104 -6.14 -9.99 14.71
CA SER A 104 -5.44 -11.26 14.47
C SER A 104 -4.35 -11.21 13.39
N SER A 105 -4.33 -10.17 12.55
CA SER A 105 -3.32 -9.97 11.51
C SER A 105 -2.05 -9.29 12.05
N ARG A 106 -2.00 -8.98 13.36
CA ARG A 106 -0.80 -8.45 14.01
C ARG A 106 0.24 -9.54 14.17
N PHE A 107 1.48 -9.19 13.86
CA PHE A 107 2.63 -10.04 14.16
C PHE A 107 2.96 -10.09 15.66
N SER A 108 2.58 -9.05 16.42
CA SER A 108 2.78 -9.01 17.87
C SER A 108 1.64 -8.27 18.58
N THR A 109 1.27 -8.78 19.75
CA THR A 109 0.35 -8.14 20.70
C THR A 109 1.00 -6.94 21.40
N GLU A 110 2.33 -6.92 21.48
CA GLU A 110 3.06 -5.83 22.13
C GLU A 110 2.95 -4.54 21.31
N PRO A 111 2.68 -3.39 21.95
CA PRO A 111 2.68 -2.11 21.28
C PRO A 111 4.11 -1.70 20.90
N VAL A 112 4.27 -1.12 19.70
CA VAL A 112 5.54 -0.52 19.31
C VAL A 112 5.69 0.83 19.98
N GLU A 113 6.74 0.96 20.79
CA GLU A 113 7.13 2.27 21.30
C GLU A 113 7.47 3.20 20.14
N ARG A 114 6.93 4.42 20.18
CA ARG A 114 7.12 5.43 19.13
C ARG A 114 8.60 5.62 18.79
N VAL A 115 9.48 5.65 19.79
CA VAL A 115 10.93 5.82 19.62
C VAL A 115 11.53 4.66 18.83
N GLN A 116 11.13 3.42 19.11
CA GLN A 116 11.60 2.24 18.39
C GLN A 116 11.13 2.26 16.92
N GLY A 117 9.88 2.63 16.68
CA GLY A 117 9.36 2.82 15.32
C GLY A 117 10.16 3.87 14.54
N LEU A 118 10.47 5.01 15.16
CA LEU A 118 11.25 6.07 14.52
C LEU A 118 12.69 5.66 14.22
N ARG A 119 13.32 4.83 15.08
CA ARG A 119 14.66 4.27 14.80
C ARG A 119 14.67 3.43 13.52
N ILE A 120 13.64 2.60 13.32
CA ILE A 120 13.49 1.78 12.11
C ILE A 120 13.26 2.65 10.89
N ILE A 121 12.43 3.70 11.01
CA ILE A 121 12.21 4.62 9.89
C ILE A 121 13.49 5.33 9.49
N ARG A 122 14.28 5.81 10.45
CA ARG A 122 15.58 6.45 10.16
C ARG A 122 16.59 5.50 9.52
N SER A 123 16.52 4.19 9.78
CA SER A 123 17.40 3.24 9.10
C SER A 123 16.98 2.97 7.66
N ILE A 124 15.66 2.99 7.35
CA ILE A 124 15.14 2.77 5.99
C ILE A 124 15.23 4.04 5.15
N PHE A 125 14.96 5.19 5.76
CA PHE A 125 14.90 6.51 5.12
C PHE A 125 15.90 7.47 5.80
N PRO A 126 17.21 7.29 5.62
CA PRO A 126 18.24 8.09 6.31
C PRO A 126 18.13 9.59 5.96
N ASP A 127 17.69 9.92 4.75
CA ASP A 127 17.52 11.30 4.29
C ASP A 127 16.27 11.99 4.86
N GLN A 128 15.34 11.23 5.46
CA GLN A 128 14.17 11.79 6.12
C GLN A 128 14.44 12.06 7.60
N LEU A 129 14.95 13.27 7.86
CA LEU A 129 15.31 13.73 9.20
C LEU A 129 14.10 14.11 10.09
N ASN A 130 12.95 14.39 9.46
CA ASN A 130 11.74 14.83 10.15
C ASN A 130 10.89 13.65 10.62
N VAL A 131 10.17 13.84 11.73
CA VAL A 131 9.16 12.87 12.19
C VAL A 131 8.06 12.78 11.14
N PRO A 132 7.76 11.59 10.59
CA PRO A 132 6.75 11.45 9.57
C PRO A 132 5.37 11.81 10.12
N TYR A 133 4.63 12.65 9.38
CA TYR A 133 3.24 12.93 9.69
C TYR A 133 2.39 11.70 9.35
N VAL A 134 1.61 11.19 10.32
CA VAL A 134 0.64 10.13 10.09
C VAL A 134 -0.76 10.75 10.20
N PRO A 135 -1.55 10.76 9.10
CA PRO A 135 -2.91 11.28 9.10
C PRO A 135 -3.83 10.40 9.96
N THR A 136 -5.06 10.84 10.18
CA THR A 136 -6.09 9.95 10.73
C THR A 136 -6.26 8.76 9.78
N VAL A 137 -5.95 7.57 10.27
CA VAL A 137 -5.92 6.35 9.47
C VAL A 137 -7.25 5.61 9.53
N PHE A 138 -7.62 4.96 8.42
CA PHE A 138 -8.79 4.10 8.39
C PHE A 138 -8.61 2.88 9.30
N ARG A 139 -9.67 2.54 10.04
CA ARG A 139 -9.74 1.42 10.99
C ARG A 139 -11.20 1.04 11.19
N SER A 140 -11.49 -0.05 11.91
CA SER A 140 -12.86 -0.53 12.10
C SER A 140 -13.81 0.57 12.63
N SER A 141 -13.32 1.42 13.53
CA SER A 141 -14.07 2.55 14.10
C SER A 141 -14.04 3.84 13.26
N ASN A 142 -13.31 3.87 12.15
CA ASN A 142 -13.22 5.00 11.21
C ASN A 142 -13.04 4.42 9.79
N PRO A 143 -14.09 3.78 9.24
CA PRO A 143 -14.01 3.20 7.90
C PRO A 143 -14.03 4.30 6.83
N PRO A 144 -13.53 4.02 5.61
CA PRO A 144 -13.77 4.91 4.47
C PRO A 144 -15.27 4.99 4.14
N SER A 145 -15.67 5.98 3.36
CA SER A 145 -17.01 6.10 2.78
C SER A 145 -17.42 4.78 2.14
N GLN A 146 -18.62 4.29 2.45
CA GLN A 146 -19.14 3.07 1.81
C GLN A 146 -19.42 3.36 0.35
N VAL A 147 -18.70 2.67 -0.52
CA VAL A 147 -19.02 2.56 -1.94
C VAL A 147 -19.93 1.35 -2.13
N ASP A 148 -20.89 1.45 -3.05
CA ASP A 148 -21.81 0.36 -3.35
C ASP A 148 -20.98 -0.87 -3.80
N VAL A 149 -20.91 -1.90 -2.94
CA VAL A 149 -19.88 -2.96 -2.94
C VAL A 149 -20.05 -3.94 -4.13
N GLY A 150 -21.01 -3.69 -5.02
CA GLY A 150 -21.27 -4.51 -6.20
C GLY A 150 -20.19 -4.46 -7.28
N VAL A 151 -19.21 -3.55 -7.21
CA VAL A 151 -18.37 -3.20 -8.39
C VAL A 151 -16.90 -3.65 -8.29
N PHE A 152 -16.34 -3.86 -7.10
CA PHE A 152 -14.91 -4.18 -6.97
C PHE A 152 -14.64 -5.48 -6.22
N LYS A 153 -14.79 -6.61 -6.92
CA LYS A 153 -14.03 -7.81 -6.60
C LYS A 153 -12.75 -7.78 -7.43
N SER A 154 -11.60 -7.62 -6.79
CA SER A 154 -10.33 -8.01 -7.42
C SER A 154 -10.28 -9.53 -7.43
N ASP A 155 -10.58 -10.15 -8.56
CA ASP A 155 -10.28 -11.56 -8.73
C ASP A 155 -8.76 -11.75 -8.57
N PRO A 156 -8.31 -12.86 -7.95
CA PRO A 156 -6.89 -13.15 -7.83
C PRO A 156 -6.23 -13.14 -9.22
N PRO A 157 -4.99 -12.64 -9.35
CA PRO A 157 -4.30 -12.61 -10.62
C PRO A 157 -4.28 -14.02 -11.23
N ILE A 158 -4.81 -14.13 -12.44
CA ILE A 158 -4.75 -15.36 -13.23
C ILE A 158 -3.26 -15.67 -13.47
N PRO A 159 -2.76 -16.88 -13.16
CA PRO A 159 -1.40 -17.25 -13.47
C PRO A 159 -1.16 -17.05 -14.97
N SER A 160 -0.12 -16.29 -15.32
CA SER A 160 0.25 -16.07 -16.72
C SER A 160 0.56 -17.42 -17.36
N SER A 161 -0.36 -17.93 -18.17
CA SER A 161 -0.08 -18.99 -19.15
C SER A 161 0.87 -18.40 -20.18
N ILE A 162 2.16 -18.47 -19.92
CA ILE A 162 3.16 -18.33 -20.98
C ILE A 162 2.96 -19.56 -21.87
N GLU A 163 2.20 -19.40 -22.95
CA GLU A 163 2.30 -20.28 -24.11
C GLU A 163 3.73 -20.13 -24.64
N ALA A 164 4.57 -21.10 -24.30
CA ALA A 164 5.77 -21.38 -25.07
C ALA A 164 5.33 -21.79 -26.48
N LYS A 165 5.30 -20.82 -27.40
CA LYS A 165 5.35 -21.12 -28.83
C LYS A 165 6.74 -21.67 -29.13
N ASN A 166 6.81 -22.99 -29.29
CA ASN A 166 7.87 -23.64 -30.05
C ASN A 166 7.82 -23.21 -31.51
#